data_AF-A0A7R9LXR4-F1
#
_entry.id   AF-A0A7R9LXR4-F1
#
_cell.length_a   1.000
_cell.length_b   1.000
_cell.length_c   1.000
_cell.angle_alpha   90.00
_cell.angle_beta   90.00
_cell.angle_gamma   90.00
#
_symmetry.space_group_name_H-M   'P 1'
#
loop_
_entity.id
_entity.type
_entity.pdbx_description
1 polymer ?
#
loop_
_entity_poly.entity_id
_entity_poly.type
_entity_poly.pdbx_seq_one_letter_code
_entity_poly.pdbx_strand_id
1 'polypeptide(L)'
;MAGHVNIVTERGNDCGVGDQQMDKCLSYTIHQVSSYSPNYPPNRVLEDNPNDSNSRWSSESTSPPQYMTLKLSRTAIVTEILFGKHRKPHLCNVKRIKVFGG
;
A
#
# COMPACT_ATOMS: atom_id res chain seq x y z
N MET A 1 -7.98 -5.36 1.70
CA MET A 1 -7.25 -5.42 0.41
C MET A 1 -6.62 -4.06 0.16
N ALA A 2 -5.36 -4.06 -0.27
CA ALA A 2 -4.70 -2.85 -0.72
C ALA A 2 -4.13 -3.10 -2.13
N GLY A 3 -4.26 -2.12 -3.02
CA GLY A 3 -3.42 -2.02 -4.22
C GLY A 3 -2.05 -1.46 -3.84
N HIS A 4 -1.38 -0.80 -4.77
CA HIS A 4 -0.13 -0.09 -4.49
C HIS A 4 -0.27 0.87 -3.29
N VAL A 5 0.72 0.94 -2.40
CA VAL A 5 0.68 1.85 -1.25
C VAL A 5 1.83 2.85 -1.36
N ASN A 6 1.57 4.13 -1.55
CA ASN A 6 2.62 5.14 -1.45
C ASN A 6 2.58 5.80 -0.07
N ILE A 7 3.74 5.97 0.57
CA ILE A 7 3.87 6.69 1.84
C ILE A 7 4.67 7.97 1.57
N VAL A 8 4.16 9.11 2.03
CA VAL A 8 4.69 10.44 1.68
C VAL A 8 4.98 11.25 2.94
N THR A 9 6.02 12.09 2.90
CA THR A 9 6.46 12.92 4.03
C THR A 9 6.07 14.41 3.93
N GLU A 10 5.56 14.88 2.79
CA GLU A 10 5.06 16.26 2.61
C GLU A 10 3.84 16.30 1.65
N ARG A 11 2.96 17.30 1.84
CA ARG A 11 1.76 17.48 1.00
C ARG A 11 2.15 17.77 -0.45
N GLY A 12 1.90 16.83 -1.34
CA GLY A 12 1.99 17.08 -2.77
C GLY A 12 1.49 15.88 -3.55
N ASN A 13 0.58 16.13 -4.50
CA ASN A 13 0.09 15.10 -5.40
C ASN A 13 1.25 14.51 -6.24
N ASP A 14 1.17 13.19 -6.47
CA ASP A 14 2.05 12.34 -7.27
C ASP A 14 3.46 12.00 -6.74
N CYS A 15 3.69 10.68 -6.65
CA CYS A 15 4.99 9.99 -6.62
C CYS A 15 5.41 9.57 -8.05
N GLY A 16 4.94 10.26 -9.10
CA GLY A 16 5.07 9.85 -10.50
C GLY A 16 6.22 10.51 -11.27
N VAL A 17 7.09 9.66 -11.83
CA VAL A 17 8.03 9.81 -12.97
C VAL A 17 8.27 11.25 -13.45
N GLY A 18 9.18 11.94 -12.78
CA GLY A 18 9.76 13.22 -13.20
C GLY A 18 10.98 13.48 -12.33
N ASP A 19 12.11 13.76 -12.96
CA ASP A 19 13.48 13.62 -12.43
C ASP A 19 13.90 14.64 -11.35
N GLN A 20 12.98 15.13 -10.51
CA GLN A 20 13.25 16.16 -9.51
C GLN A 20 12.30 16.02 -8.30
N GLN A 21 12.60 15.12 -7.35
CA GLN A 21 12.45 15.28 -5.87
C GLN A 21 12.52 13.88 -5.20
N MET A 22 13.73 13.36 -4.98
CA MET A 22 13.96 12.02 -4.41
C MET A 22 13.55 11.85 -2.93
N ASP A 23 13.23 12.93 -2.20
CA ASP A 23 12.91 12.87 -0.76
C ASP A 23 11.41 12.82 -0.42
N LYS A 24 10.53 12.83 -1.42
CA LYS A 24 9.08 12.96 -1.18
C LYS A 24 8.41 11.64 -0.79
N CYS A 25 8.79 10.53 -1.43
CA CYS A 25 8.16 9.23 -1.22
C CYS A 25 9.06 8.34 -0.37
N LEU A 26 8.54 7.88 0.76
CA LEU A 26 9.28 7.13 1.76
C LEU A 26 9.40 5.66 1.33
N SER A 27 10.63 5.20 1.11
CA SER A 27 10.91 3.80 0.81
C SER A 27 10.57 2.90 2.00
N TYR A 28 9.80 1.84 1.76
CA TYR A 28 9.37 0.91 2.80
C TYR A 28 9.47 -0.55 2.32
N THR A 29 9.45 -1.46 3.29
CA THR A 29 9.38 -2.91 3.08
C THR A 29 8.16 -3.47 3.80
N ILE A 30 7.71 -4.66 3.38
CA ILE A 30 6.65 -5.37 4.08
C ILE A 30 7.28 -6.09 5.27
N HIS A 31 6.89 -5.70 6.48
CA HIS A 31 7.44 -6.27 7.70
C HIS A 31 6.67 -7.52 8.14
N GLN A 32 5.34 -7.42 8.15
CA GLN A 32 4.45 -8.50 8.58
C GLN A 32 3.08 -8.35 7.95
N VAL A 33 2.37 -9.46 7.77
CA VAL A 33 0.96 -9.50 7.37
C VAL A 33 0.21 -10.51 8.23
N SER A 34 -1.10 -10.31 8.42
CA SER A 34 -1.96 -11.25 9.14
C SER A 34 -2.15 -12.57 8.41
N SER A 35 -2.43 -12.50 7.10
CA SER A 35 -2.62 -13.64 6.19
C SER A 35 -2.53 -13.16 4.75
N TYR A 36 -2.38 -14.07 3.81
CA TYR A 36 -2.54 -13.75 2.39
C TYR A 36 -3.04 -14.95 1.59
N SER A 37 -3.83 -14.69 0.56
CA SER A 37 -4.17 -15.70 -0.45
C SER A 37 -2.96 -15.95 -1.35
N PRO A 38 -2.63 -17.20 -1.74
CA PRO A 38 -1.46 -17.51 -2.57
C PRO A 38 -1.39 -16.72 -3.89
N ASN A 39 -2.55 -16.38 -4.47
CA ASN A 39 -2.65 -15.62 -5.71
C ASN A 39 -2.47 -14.11 -5.51
N TYR A 40 -2.53 -13.62 -4.28
CA TYR A 40 -2.48 -12.19 -3.92
C TYR A 40 -1.47 -11.92 -2.79
N PRO A 41 -0.18 -12.19 -3.06
CA PRO A 41 0.86 -12.06 -2.06
C PRO A 41 1.07 -10.59 -1.63
N PRO A 42 1.67 -10.37 -0.43
CA PRO A 42 1.86 -9.03 0.11
C PRO A 42 2.65 -8.09 -0.80
N ASN A 43 3.69 -8.59 -1.47
CA ASN A 43 4.60 -7.81 -2.32
C ASN A 43 3.91 -7.04 -3.44
N ARG A 44 2.70 -7.42 -3.85
CA ARG A 44 1.93 -6.72 -4.88
C ARG A 44 1.50 -5.30 -4.50
N VAL A 45 1.59 -4.91 -3.22
CA VAL A 45 1.36 -3.52 -2.81
C VAL A 45 2.55 -2.60 -3.14
N LEU A 46 3.67 -3.15 -3.62
CA LEU A 46 4.86 -2.38 -4.04
C LEU A 46 4.83 -2.02 -5.53
N GLU A 47 3.87 -2.55 -6.29
CA GLU A 47 3.75 -2.35 -7.74
C GLU A 47 2.44 -1.62 -8.05
N ASP A 48 2.53 -0.46 -8.71
CA ASP A 48 1.35 0.22 -9.26
C ASP A 48 1.04 -0.26 -10.67
N ASN A 49 0.27 -1.34 -10.76
CA ASN A 49 -0.23 -1.85 -12.03
C ASN A 49 -1.76 -1.90 -12.05
N PRO A 50 -2.44 -0.78 -12.35
CA PRO A 50 -3.90 -0.71 -12.32
C PRO A 50 -4.60 -1.52 -13.41
N ASN A 51 -3.85 -2.01 -14.41
CA ASN A 51 -4.35 -2.87 -15.49
C ASN A 51 -4.28 -4.36 -15.12
N ASP A 52 -3.49 -4.74 -14.11
CA ASP A 52 -3.42 -6.10 -13.60
C ASP A 52 -4.33 -6.26 -12.38
N SER A 53 -5.36 -7.09 -12.51
CA SER A 53 -6.30 -7.40 -11.44
C SER A 53 -5.67 -8.20 -10.30
N ASN A 54 -4.49 -8.78 -10.51
CA ASN A 54 -3.71 -9.50 -9.51
C ASN A 54 -2.66 -8.62 -8.81
N SER A 55 -2.47 -7.35 -9.22
CA SER A 55 -1.56 -6.40 -8.57
C SER A 55 -2.14 -5.86 -7.26
N ARG A 56 -2.34 -6.76 -6.30
CA ARG A 56 -2.96 -6.50 -5.00
C ARG A 56 -2.54 -7.52 -3.94
N TRP A 57 -2.62 -7.10 -2.70
CA TRP A 57 -2.62 -8.01 -1.55
C TRP A 57 -4.05 -8.28 -1.06
N SER A 58 -4.35 -9.56 -0.81
CA SER A 58 -5.61 -10.01 -0.21
C SER A 58 -5.34 -10.91 0.98
N SER A 59 -5.99 -10.64 2.11
CA SER A 59 -6.05 -11.58 3.22
C SER A 59 -6.80 -12.86 2.81
N GLU A 60 -6.50 -13.96 3.49
CA GLU A 60 -7.17 -15.24 3.26
C GLU A 60 -8.59 -15.25 3.86
N SER A 61 -8.83 -14.42 4.88
CA SER A 61 -10.11 -14.26 5.57
C SER A 61 -10.49 -12.78 5.73
N THR A 62 -11.78 -12.53 5.95
CA THR A 62 -12.34 -11.21 6.32
C THR A 62 -12.51 -11.05 7.84
N SER A 63 -12.34 -12.13 8.61
CA SER A 63 -12.44 -12.10 10.08
C SER A 63 -11.28 -11.31 10.68
N PRO A 64 -11.54 -10.29 11.53
CA PRO A 64 -10.48 -9.54 12.20
C PRO A 64 -9.65 -10.43 13.14
N PRO A 65 -8.38 -10.06 13.42
CA PRO A 65 -7.66 -8.90 12.88
C PRO A 65 -7.05 -9.19 11.49
N GLN A 66 -7.20 -8.25 10.55
CA GLN A 66 -6.49 -8.29 9.26
C GLN A 66 -5.65 -7.03 9.12
N TYR A 67 -4.34 -7.20 8.90
CA TYR A 67 -3.40 -6.09 8.88
C TYR A 67 -2.18 -6.39 7.99
N MET A 68 -1.50 -5.31 7.63
CA MET A 68 -0.20 -5.29 6.99
C MET A 68 0.63 -4.22 7.69
N THR A 69 1.82 -4.60 8.12
CA THR A 69 2.79 -3.71 8.76
C THR A 69 3.88 -3.37 7.75
N LEU A 70 4.08 -2.08 7.52
CA LEU A 70 5.12 -1.56 6.63
C LEU A 70 6.26 -1.01 7.49
N LYS A 71 7.50 -1.37 7.14
CA LYS A 71 8.70 -0.86 7.79
C LYS A 71 9.38 0.15 6.87
N LEU A 72 9.42 1.40 7.31
CA LEU A 72 10.18 2.45 6.62
C LEU A 72 11.68 2.13 6.67
N SER A 73 12.39 2.48 5.60
CA SER A 73 13.84 2.29 5.51
C SER A 73 14.61 3.20 6.46
N ARG A 74 14.02 4.36 6.79
CA ARG A 74 14.50 5.34 7.77
C ARG A 74 13.32 5.89 8.57
N THR A 75 13.57 6.31 9.81
CA THR A 75 12.57 7.05 10.60
C THR A 75 12.21 8.35 9.88
N ALA A 76 10.92 8.61 9.73
CA ALA A 76 10.40 9.78 9.04
C ALA A 76 9.03 10.18 9.61
N ILE A 77 8.63 11.42 9.37
CA ILE A 77 7.29 11.90 9.68
C ILE A 77 6.38 11.58 8.49
N VAL A 78 5.51 10.59 8.65
CA VAL A 78 4.55 10.22 7.61
C VAL A 78 3.38 11.20 7.64
N THR A 79 3.17 11.94 6.56
CA THR A 79 2.07 12.90 6.43
C THR A 79 0.91 12.33 5.61
N GLU A 80 1.20 11.49 4.62
CA GLU A 80 0.19 10.95 3.71
C GLU A 80 0.45 9.46 3.40
N ILE A 81 -0.65 8.72 3.21
CA ILE A 81 -0.62 7.37 2.67
C ILE A 81 -1.64 7.32 1.53
N LEU A 82 -1.17 6.95 0.34
CA LEU A 82 -1.96 6.84 -0.86
C LEU A 82 -2.21 5.37 -1.16
N PHE A 83 -3.46 5.02 -1.46
CA PHE A 83 -3.84 3.67 -1.86
C PHE A 83 -4.21 3.65 -3.35
N GLY A 84 -3.36 3.01 -4.14
CA GLY A 84 -3.62 2.68 -5.54
C GLY A 84 -4.84 1.78 -5.69
N LYS A 85 -5.51 1.91 -6.83
CA LYS A 85 -6.75 1.18 -7.15
C LYS A 85 -6.65 0.53 -8.51
N HIS A 86 -7.31 -0.61 -8.64
CA HIS A 86 -7.56 -1.20 -9.94
C HIS A 86 -8.45 -0.29 -10.80
N ARG A 87 -8.28 -0.34 -12.13
CA ARG A 87 -9.00 0.54 -13.08
C ARG A 87 -10.52 0.42 -13.00
N LYS A 88 -11.04 -0.77 -12.71
CA LYS A 88 -12.48 -1.04 -12.52
C LYS A 88 -12.81 -1.19 -11.03
N PRO A 89 -13.99 -0.73 -10.56
CA PRO A 89 -14.46 -0.96 -9.20
C PRO A 89 -14.42 -2.45 -8.84
N HIS A 90 -13.93 -2.77 -7.64
CA HIS A 90 -13.75 -4.14 -7.19
C HIS A 90 -14.38 -4.34 -5.81
N LEU A 91 -15.11 -5.45 -5.61
CA LEU A 91 -15.84 -5.76 -4.37
C LEU A 91 -14.94 -5.77 -3.13
N CYS A 92 -13.72 -6.22 -3.30
CA CYS A 92 -12.74 -6.33 -2.22
C CYS A 92 -12.09 -4.99 -1.81
N ASN A 93 -12.47 -3.85 -2.41
CA ASN A 93 -11.98 -2.54 -1.98
C ASN A 93 -12.32 -2.28 -0.50
N VAL A 94 -11.36 -1.71 0.23
CA VAL A 94 -11.55 -1.44 1.66
C VAL A 94 -12.46 -0.24 1.86
N LYS A 95 -13.62 -0.48 2.47
CA LYS A 95 -14.58 0.59 2.82
C LYS A 95 -14.13 1.41 4.03
N ARG A 96 -13.40 0.79 4.97
CA ARG A 96 -12.93 1.41 6.22
C ARG A 96 -11.54 0.87 6.55
N ILE A 97 -10.59 1.77 6.80
CA ILE A 97 -9.22 1.44 7.21
C ILE A 97 -8.85 2.27 8.43
N LYS A 98 -7.98 1.70 9.27
CA LYS A 98 -7.28 2.42 10.33
C LYS A 98 -5.78 2.32 10.06
N VAL A 99 -5.08 3.42 10.22
CA VAL A 99 -3.63 3.50 10.09
C VAL A 99 -3.06 3.75 11.48
N PHE A 100 -2.03 2.98 11.83
CA PHE A 100 -1.27 3.11 13.07
C PHE A 100 0.22 3.23 12.70
N GLY A 101 1.02 3.90 13.53
CA GLY A 101 2.45 4.05 13.32
C GLY A 101 3.19 4.21 14.65
N GLY A 102 4.46 3.79 14.68
CA GLY A 102 5.34 3.80 15.84
C GLY A 102 6.73 3.25 15.50
#